data_AF-A0A0K1P6X7-F1
#
_entry.id   AF-A0A0K1P6X7-F1
#
_cell.length_a   1.000
_cell.length_b   1.000
_cell.length_c   1.000
_cell.angle_alpha   90.00
_cell.angle_beta   90.00
_cell.angle_gamma   90.00
#
_symmetry.space_group_name_H-M   'P 1'
#
loop_
_entity.id
_entity.type
_entity.pdbx_description
1 polymer ?
#
loop_
_entity_poly.entity_id
_entity_poly.type
_entity_poly.pdbx_seq_one_letter_code
_entity_poly.pdbx_strand_id
1 'polypeptide(L)'
;MLINKWKNKTFYWELFMCVSIFSMLVFVYIEHMVNKHWLRNVDYPFSPVLFQGQFASFFTFQSNALVGAYFLIRVLFYDNQIRFCKNKTLLLYVTCYITVTFITYTCVLFPATLKNSYETRTIDWIYSLFLHVVIPVSTITYTFLNIDLTNFNIRKYFKTYFWGYFAYPWIYTFYLLFRIFTYLTDDRFSSIPFEIVFPYAPVSNKTFDFGNSNSDDIIGSIVYTFFTILLLFVVVHLLFVVVNITYVLIFWKLSKKGKRENKINLETIKVKKSGKVIVNKEEVREEK
;
A
#
# COMPACT_ATOMS: atom_id res chain seq x y z
N MET A 1 -6.81 8.77 32.78
CA MET A 1 -7.70 7.59 32.81
C MET A 1 -7.19 6.60 31.77
N LEU A 2 -6.57 5.49 32.20
CA LEU A 2 -6.16 4.42 31.28
C LEU A 2 -7.42 3.77 30.74
N ILE A 3 -7.63 3.85 29.42
CA ILE A 3 -8.74 3.14 28.77
C ILE A 3 -8.38 1.66 28.85
N ASN A 4 -9.27 0.82 29.37
CA ASN A 4 -9.06 -0.62 29.32
C ASN A 4 -9.14 -1.07 27.85
N LYS A 5 -7.99 -1.26 27.20
CA LYS A 5 -7.88 -1.64 25.79
C LYS A 5 -8.68 -2.89 25.42
N TRP A 6 -8.82 -3.83 26.37
CA TRP A 6 -9.56 -5.08 26.19
C TRP A 6 -11.08 -4.90 26.04
N LYS A 7 -11.61 -3.69 26.28
CA LYS A 7 -13.02 -3.36 26.00
C LYS A 7 -13.22 -2.63 24.67
N ASN A 8 -12.15 -2.28 23.96
CA ASN A 8 -12.25 -1.49 22.74
C ASN A 8 -12.29 -2.37 21.48
N LYS A 9 -13.37 -2.27 20.69
CA LYS A 9 -13.54 -3.02 19.44
C LYS A 9 -12.44 -2.71 18.41
N THR A 10 -11.97 -1.47 18.36
CA THR A 10 -10.90 -1.05 17.44
C THR A 10 -9.58 -1.75 17.77
N PHE A 11 -9.27 -1.96 19.06
CA PHE A 11 -8.09 -2.72 19.47
C PHE A 11 -8.10 -4.15 18.92
N TYR A 12 -9.23 -4.85 19.04
CA TYR A 12 -9.35 -6.22 18.49
C TYR A 12 -9.23 -6.26 16.97
N TRP A 13 -9.75 -5.25 16.28
CA TRP A 13 -9.59 -5.14 14.83
C TRP A 13 -8.12 -4.93 14.43
N GLU A 14 -7.41 -4.04 15.13
CA GLU A 14 -5.97 -3.82 14.91
C GLU A 14 -5.15 -5.08 15.22
N LEU A 15 -5.48 -5.78 16.30
CA LEU A 15 -4.84 -7.04 16.67
C LEU A 15 -5.10 -8.13 15.62
N PHE A 16 -6.34 -8.28 15.17
CA PHE A 16 -6.70 -9.22 14.12
C PHE A 16 -5.91 -8.94 12.84
N MET A 17 -5.90 -7.69 12.37
CA MET A 17 -5.14 -7.32 11.18
C MET A 17 -3.64 -7.58 11.33
N CYS A 18 -3.07 -7.21 12.49
CA CYS A 18 -1.66 -7.48 12.79
C CYS A 18 -1.34 -8.98 12.69
N VAL A 19 -2.08 -9.81 13.43
CA VAL A 19 -1.87 -11.26 13.46
C VAL A 19 -2.07 -11.86 12.07
N SER A 20 -3.16 -11.51 11.39
CA SER A 20 -3.46 -12.02 10.05
C SER A 20 -2.40 -11.67 9.01
N ILE A 21 -1.90 -10.43 9.00
CA ILE A 21 -0.86 -10.01 8.06
C ILE A 21 0.44 -10.79 8.33
N PHE A 22 0.90 -10.84 9.58
CA PHE A 22 2.16 -11.52 9.90
C PHE A 22 2.07 -13.04 9.73
N SER A 23 0.98 -13.67 10.18
CA SER A 23 0.76 -15.09 9.97
C SER A 23 0.75 -15.43 8.49
N MET A 24 0.14 -14.58 7.66
CA MET A 24 0.11 -14.82 6.22
C MET A 24 1.47 -14.58 5.55
N LEU A 25 2.21 -13.54 5.93
CA LEU A 25 3.57 -13.31 5.43
C LEU A 25 4.51 -14.47 5.79
N VAL A 26 4.42 -14.97 7.02
CA VAL A 26 5.19 -16.15 7.47
C VAL A 26 4.75 -17.39 6.71
N PHE A 27 3.44 -17.60 6.54
CA PHE A 27 2.92 -18.73 5.76
C PHE A 27 3.45 -18.70 4.33
N VAL A 28 3.31 -17.59 3.61
CA VAL A 28 3.79 -17.47 2.22
C VAL A 28 5.30 -17.67 2.15
N TYR A 29 6.06 -17.11 3.10
CA TYR A 29 7.51 -17.31 3.17
C TYR A 29 7.88 -18.80 3.32
N ILE A 30 7.24 -19.51 4.25
CA ILE A 30 7.47 -20.96 4.47
C ILE A 30 7.03 -21.76 3.25
N GLU A 31 5.86 -21.46 2.70
CA GLU A 31 5.30 -22.13 1.52
C GLU A 31 6.27 -22.03 0.34
N HIS A 32 6.78 -20.82 0.07
CA HIS A 32 7.74 -20.57 -1.00
C HIS A 32 9.09 -21.27 -0.74
N MET A 33 9.56 -21.31 0.51
CA MET A 33 10.79 -22.02 0.91
C MET A 33 10.69 -23.53 0.72
N VAL A 34 9.55 -24.12 1.09
CA VAL A 34 9.33 -25.57 1.08
C VAL A 34 9.03 -26.07 -0.32
N ASN A 35 8.07 -25.44 -1.00
CA ASN A 35 7.57 -25.96 -2.28
C ASN A 35 8.45 -25.55 -3.46
N LYS A 36 9.26 -24.49 -3.32
CA LYS A 36 10.22 -24.00 -4.33
C LYS A 36 9.60 -23.83 -5.72
N HIS A 37 8.28 -23.70 -5.81
CA HIS A 37 7.55 -23.77 -7.06
C HIS A 37 8.00 -22.69 -8.04
N TRP A 38 8.29 -21.51 -7.51
CA TRP A 38 8.77 -20.39 -8.29
C TRP A 38 10.17 -20.64 -8.93
N LEU A 39 11.02 -21.50 -8.33
CA LEU A 39 12.32 -21.89 -8.92
C LEU A 39 12.19 -22.98 -9.97
N ARG A 40 11.15 -23.82 -9.88
CA ARG A 40 10.91 -24.88 -10.87
C ARG A 40 10.67 -24.30 -12.27
N ASN A 41 10.20 -23.06 -12.35
CA ASN A 41 9.96 -22.37 -13.61
C ASN A 41 11.22 -21.70 -14.19
N VAL A 42 12.36 -21.75 -13.49
CA VAL A 42 13.55 -20.95 -13.79
C VAL A 42 14.83 -21.80 -13.94
N ASP A 43 14.72 -23.14 -13.81
CA ASP A 43 15.82 -24.11 -14.00
C ASP A 43 17.17 -23.69 -13.36
N TYR A 44 17.11 -23.05 -12.19
CA TYR A 44 18.29 -22.54 -11.48
C TYR A 44 18.46 -23.20 -10.10
N PRO A 45 19.69 -23.55 -9.68
CA PRO A 45 19.92 -24.20 -8.38
C PRO A 45 19.40 -23.35 -7.23
N PHE A 46 18.68 -23.99 -6.31
CA PHE A 46 18.12 -23.30 -5.16
C PHE A 46 19.20 -22.73 -4.24
N SER A 47 19.13 -21.42 -4.00
CA SER A 47 19.91 -20.74 -2.96
C SER A 47 18.95 -20.05 -1.98
N PRO A 48 18.97 -20.39 -0.68
CA PRO A 48 18.16 -19.72 0.35
C PRO A 48 18.39 -18.22 0.40
N VAL A 49 19.62 -17.77 0.14
CA VAL A 49 19.99 -16.34 0.17
C VAL A 49 19.36 -15.59 -1.01
N LEU A 50 19.44 -16.16 -2.22
CA LEU A 50 18.80 -15.58 -3.40
C LEU A 50 17.29 -15.58 -3.26
N PHE A 51 16.72 -16.66 -2.72
CA PHE A 51 15.30 -16.74 -2.41
C PHE A 51 14.85 -15.63 -1.45
N GLN A 52 15.54 -15.48 -0.32
CA GLN A 52 15.21 -14.45 0.67
C GLN A 52 15.31 -13.05 0.06
N GLY A 53 16.37 -12.80 -0.70
CA GLY A 53 16.57 -11.54 -1.42
C GLY A 53 15.42 -11.25 -2.39
N GLN A 54 14.96 -12.25 -3.13
CA GLN A 54 13.85 -12.09 -4.08
C GLN A 54 12.50 -11.93 -3.37
N PHE A 55 12.19 -12.77 -2.37
CA PHE A 55 10.96 -12.65 -1.61
C PHE A 55 10.85 -11.26 -0.96
N ALA A 56 11.92 -10.79 -0.32
CA ALA A 56 11.97 -9.47 0.28
C ALA A 56 11.99 -8.34 -0.76
N SER A 57 12.23 -8.62 -2.05
CA SER A 57 12.32 -7.59 -3.08
C SER A 57 10.99 -7.14 -3.66
N PHE A 58 9.90 -7.90 -3.48
CA PHE A 58 8.59 -7.46 -3.97
C PHE A 58 8.05 -6.32 -3.12
N PHE A 59 7.73 -5.20 -3.77
CA PHE A 59 7.09 -4.05 -3.13
C PHE A 59 5.81 -4.46 -2.41
N THR A 60 5.06 -5.42 -2.97
CA THR A 60 3.78 -5.84 -2.41
C THR A 60 3.94 -6.59 -1.08
N PHE A 61 5.00 -7.39 -0.90
CA PHE A 61 5.32 -8.01 0.40
C PHE A 61 5.85 -6.98 1.40
N GLN A 62 6.76 -6.11 0.96
CA GLN A 62 7.31 -5.06 1.83
C GLN A 62 6.21 -4.10 2.33
N SER A 63 5.32 -3.65 1.45
CA SER A 63 4.21 -2.77 1.81
C SER A 63 3.22 -3.45 2.76
N ASN A 64 2.86 -4.72 2.54
CA ASN A 64 2.07 -5.49 3.51
C ASN A 64 2.79 -5.61 4.86
N ALA A 65 4.09 -5.86 4.88
CA ALA A 65 4.88 -5.89 6.12
C ALA A 65 4.89 -4.52 6.84
N LEU A 66 4.97 -3.41 6.11
CA LEU A 66 4.84 -2.05 6.68
C LEU A 66 3.45 -1.82 7.30
N VAL A 67 2.38 -2.32 6.68
CA VAL A 67 1.02 -2.28 7.25
C VAL A 67 0.92 -3.14 8.51
N GLY A 68 1.48 -4.35 8.48
CA GLY A 68 1.56 -5.24 9.65
C GLY A 68 2.32 -4.57 10.80
N ALA A 69 3.48 -3.96 10.51
CA ALA A 69 4.27 -3.22 11.49
C ALA A 69 3.51 -2.01 12.04
N TYR A 70 2.76 -1.30 11.21
CA TYR A 70 1.89 -0.21 11.67
C TYR A 70 0.87 -0.71 12.71
N PHE A 71 0.15 -1.81 12.41
CA PHE A 71 -0.82 -2.37 13.35
C PHE A 71 -0.15 -2.96 14.60
N LEU A 72 1.01 -3.59 14.47
CA LEU A 72 1.78 -4.08 15.61
C LEU A 72 2.14 -2.95 16.58
N ILE A 73 2.67 -1.85 16.06
CA ILE A 73 3.00 -0.68 16.87
C ILE A 73 1.75 -0.14 17.57
N ARG A 74 0.61 -0.08 16.88
CA ARG A 74 -0.66 0.35 17.49
C ARG A 74 -1.13 -0.57 18.61
N VAL A 75 -1.03 -1.89 18.43
CA VAL A 75 -1.43 -2.89 19.42
C VAL A 75 -0.52 -2.84 20.66
N LEU A 76 0.80 -2.79 20.45
CA LEU A 76 1.78 -2.76 21.54
C LEU A 76 1.68 -1.48 22.36
N PHE A 77 1.48 -0.33 21.71
CA PHE A 77 1.49 0.99 22.35
C PHE A 77 0.11 1.64 22.45
N TYR A 78 -0.95 0.82 22.45
CA TYR A 78 -2.34 1.29 22.44
C TYR A 78 -2.65 2.33 23.54
N ASP A 79 -2.19 2.08 24.77
CA ASP A 79 -2.46 2.93 25.93
C ASP A 79 -1.50 4.13 26.04
N ASN A 80 -0.32 4.04 25.43
CA ASN A 80 0.80 4.95 25.72
C ASN A 80 0.71 6.34 25.08
N GLN A 81 -0.44 6.71 24.49
CA GLN A 81 -0.65 7.98 23.78
C GLN A 81 0.51 8.40 22.86
N ILE A 82 1.32 7.44 22.37
CA ILE A 82 2.51 7.77 21.61
C ILE A 82 2.04 8.54 20.38
N ARG A 83 2.58 9.75 20.20
CA ARG A 83 2.18 10.67 19.10
C ARG A 83 2.17 9.98 17.75
N PHE A 84 3.03 8.98 17.56
CA PHE A 84 3.12 8.12 16.39
C PHE A 84 1.84 7.31 16.13
N CYS A 85 1.26 6.65 17.14
CA CYS A 85 0.06 5.81 16.98
C CYS A 85 -1.20 6.61 16.66
N LYS A 86 -1.23 7.89 17.08
CA LYS A 86 -2.31 8.85 16.76
C LYS A 86 -2.01 9.71 15.53
N ASN A 87 -0.91 9.43 14.82
CA ASN A 87 -0.49 10.27 13.70
C ASN A 87 -1.34 9.98 12.45
N LYS A 88 -2.32 10.83 12.20
CA LYS A 88 -3.17 10.79 10.99
C LYS A 88 -2.38 10.82 9.67
N THR A 89 -1.23 11.48 9.65
CA THR A 89 -0.37 11.53 8.46
C THR A 89 0.21 10.16 8.17
N LEU A 90 0.62 9.42 9.21
CA LEU A 90 1.13 8.07 9.06
C LEU A 90 0.04 7.11 8.58
N LEU A 91 -1.16 7.18 9.17
CA LEU A 91 -2.29 6.36 8.72
C LEU A 91 -2.64 6.63 7.25
N LEU A 92 -2.62 7.90 6.84
CA LEU A 92 -2.78 8.28 5.44
C LEU A 92 -1.68 7.69 4.54
N TYR A 93 -0.41 7.69 4.96
CA TYR A 93 0.67 7.09 4.18
C TYR A 93 0.50 5.58 4.03
N VAL A 94 0.24 4.89 5.13
CA VAL A 94 -0.04 3.44 5.14
C VAL A 94 -1.20 3.11 4.20
N THR A 95 -2.28 3.90 4.24
CA THR A 95 -3.44 3.74 3.37
C THR A 95 -3.09 3.95 1.90
N CYS A 96 -2.33 5.00 1.59
CA CYS A 96 -1.91 5.27 0.22
C CYS A 96 -1.00 4.15 -0.31
N TYR A 97 -0.03 3.70 0.49
CA TYR A 97 0.88 2.60 0.13
C TYR A 97 0.11 1.31 -0.16
N ILE A 98 -0.79 0.90 0.73
CA ILE A 98 -1.55 -0.34 0.53
C ILE A 98 -2.55 -0.23 -0.63
N THR A 99 -3.04 0.98 -0.94
CA THR A 99 -3.86 1.23 -2.13
C THR A 99 -3.05 1.11 -3.42
N VAL A 100 -1.83 1.66 -3.45
CA VAL A 100 -0.91 1.47 -4.57
C VAL A 100 -0.60 -0.01 -4.75
N THR A 101 -0.36 -0.74 -3.65
CA THR A 101 -0.17 -2.21 -3.68
C THR A 101 -1.37 -2.93 -4.30
N PHE A 102 -2.58 -2.59 -3.87
CA PHE A 102 -3.82 -3.14 -4.43
C PHE A 102 -3.96 -2.89 -5.93
N ILE A 103 -3.74 -1.65 -6.38
CA ILE A 103 -3.85 -1.28 -7.80
C ILE A 103 -2.75 -1.96 -8.62
N THR A 104 -1.50 -1.92 -8.17
CA THR A 104 -0.37 -2.55 -8.88
C THR A 104 -0.58 -4.05 -9.02
N TYR A 105 -1.03 -4.73 -7.97
CA TYR A 105 -1.34 -6.15 -8.07
C TYR A 105 -2.51 -6.40 -9.03
N THR A 106 -3.68 -5.78 -8.78
CA THR A 106 -4.93 -6.10 -9.47
C THR A 106 -4.91 -5.68 -10.94
N CYS A 107 -4.28 -4.55 -11.27
CA CYS A 107 -4.31 -3.98 -12.61
C CYS A 107 -3.07 -4.30 -13.44
N VAL A 108 -1.94 -4.66 -12.82
CA VAL A 108 -0.66 -4.89 -13.53
C VAL A 108 -0.17 -6.32 -13.36
N LEU A 109 0.19 -6.72 -12.15
CA LEU A 109 0.86 -8.01 -11.93
C LEU A 109 -0.07 -9.19 -12.20
N PHE A 110 -1.31 -9.08 -11.76
CA PHE A 110 -2.30 -10.13 -11.87
C PHE A 110 -2.67 -10.42 -13.34
N PRO A 111 -3.05 -9.42 -14.17
CA PRO A 111 -3.25 -9.62 -15.60
C PRO A 111 -1.98 -10.09 -16.33
N ALA A 112 -0.81 -9.58 -15.95
CA ALA A 112 0.46 -10.00 -16.57
C ALA A 112 0.76 -11.48 -16.29
N THR A 113 0.49 -11.96 -15.07
CA THR A 113 0.66 -13.37 -14.69
C THR A 113 -0.25 -14.28 -15.53
N LEU A 114 -1.50 -13.88 -15.73
CA LEU A 114 -2.47 -14.61 -16.56
C LEU A 114 -2.06 -14.61 -18.04
N LYS A 115 -1.71 -13.44 -18.59
CA LYS A 115 -1.27 -13.30 -19.99
C LYS A 115 -0.06 -14.19 -20.28
N ASN A 116 0.88 -14.25 -19.34
CA ASN A 116 2.10 -15.03 -19.47
C ASN A 116 1.93 -16.51 -19.12
N SER A 117 0.72 -17.00 -18.82
CA SER A 117 0.47 -18.42 -18.54
C SER A 117 1.42 -19.02 -17.49
N TYR A 118 1.78 -18.25 -16.47
CA TYR A 118 2.55 -18.81 -15.35
C TYR A 118 1.68 -19.81 -14.61
N GLU A 119 2.21 -21.00 -14.36
CA GLU A 119 1.53 -22.01 -13.55
C GLU A 119 1.31 -21.46 -12.14
N THR A 120 0.05 -21.38 -11.73
CA THR A 120 -0.35 -20.86 -10.42
C THR A 120 -1.24 -21.90 -9.75
N ARG A 121 -0.85 -22.38 -8.57
CA ARG A 121 -1.65 -23.32 -7.80
C ARG A 121 -2.75 -22.57 -7.06
N THR A 122 -3.84 -23.25 -6.75
CA THR A 122 -4.97 -22.66 -5.99
C THR A 122 -4.53 -22.01 -4.68
N ILE A 123 -3.51 -22.56 -4.01
CA ILE A 123 -2.97 -21.95 -2.78
C ILE A 123 -2.32 -20.58 -3.04
N ASP A 124 -1.69 -20.42 -4.21
CA ASP A 124 -1.05 -19.17 -4.64
C ASP A 124 -2.08 -18.06 -4.85
N TRP A 125 -3.23 -18.44 -5.38
CA TRP A 125 -4.39 -17.57 -5.52
C TRP A 125 -4.97 -17.13 -4.18
N ILE A 126 -5.15 -18.07 -3.25
CA ILE A 126 -5.74 -17.78 -1.93
C ILE A 126 -4.88 -16.75 -1.21
N TYR A 127 -3.56 -16.99 -1.12
CA TYR A 127 -2.72 -16.04 -0.40
C TYR A 127 -2.55 -14.71 -1.13
N SER A 128 -2.55 -14.72 -2.45
CA SER A 128 -2.42 -13.49 -3.23
C SER A 128 -3.66 -12.62 -3.09
N LEU A 129 -4.86 -13.19 -3.18
CA LEU A 129 -6.12 -12.48 -2.95
C LEU A 129 -6.18 -11.93 -1.52
N PHE A 130 -5.72 -12.71 -0.53
CA PHE A 130 -5.69 -12.24 0.84
C PHE A 130 -4.78 -11.02 1.03
N LEU A 131 -3.50 -11.13 0.64
CA LEU A 131 -2.49 -10.07 0.84
C LEU A 131 -2.69 -8.84 -0.06
N HIS A 132 -3.31 -9.01 -1.23
CA HIS A 132 -3.38 -7.94 -2.22
C HIS A 132 -4.79 -7.41 -2.45
N VAL A 133 -5.83 -8.00 -1.85
CA VAL A 133 -7.21 -7.50 -1.92
C VAL A 133 -7.83 -7.36 -0.54
N VAL A 134 -7.89 -8.44 0.24
CA VAL A 134 -8.57 -8.45 1.54
C VAL A 134 -7.90 -7.49 2.53
N ILE A 135 -6.59 -7.58 2.69
CA ILE A 135 -5.82 -6.70 3.59
C ILE A 135 -5.89 -5.22 3.16
N PRO A 136 -5.67 -4.87 1.88
CA PRO A 136 -5.84 -3.49 1.41
C PRO A 136 -7.25 -2.93 1.65
N VAL A 137 -8.30 -3.65 1.25
CA VAL A 137 -9.69 -3.20 1.46
C VAL A 137 -9.97 -3.00 2.94
N SER A 138 -9.59 -3.96 3.79
CA SER A 138 -9.76 -3.87 5.23
C SER A 138 -9.03 -2.66 5.83
N THR A 139 -7.79 -2.40 5.39
CA THR A 139 -6.99 -1.25 5.84
C THR A 139 -7.61 0.07 5.41
N ILE A 140 -8.08 0.18 4.17
CA ILE A 140 -8.77 1.36 3.65
C ILE A 140 -10.05 1.62 4.46
N THR A 141 -10.88 0.60 4.67
CA THR A 141 -12.10 0.69 5.48
C THR A 141 -11.78 1.19 6.89
N TYR A 142 -10.76 0.62 7.53
CA TYR A 142 -10.33 1.04 8.85
C TYR A 142 -9.90 2.50 8.90
N THR A 143 -9.17 2.97 7.90
CA THR A 143 -8.79 4.38 7.81
C THR A 143 -10.01 5.28 7.78
N PHE A 144 -11.01 4.98 6.94
CA PHE A 144 -12.23 5.79 6.90
C PHE A 144 -13.03 5.76 8.21
N LEU A 145 -13.00 4.65 8.95
CA LEU A 145 -13.69 4.52 10.22
C LEU A 145 -12.97 5.21 11.40
N ASN A 146 -11.64 5.30 11.37
CA ASN A 146 -10.84 5.71 12.52
C ASN A 146 -10.02 6.99 12.34
N ILE A 147 -10.02 7.59 11.15
CA ILE A 147 -9.24 8.81 10.91
C ILE A 147 -9.85 10.03 11.59
N ASP A 148 -9.07 10.71 12.43
CA ASP A 148 -9.44 12.00 13.02
C ASP A 148 -9.10 13.17 12.08
N LEU A 149 -10.15 13.80 11.54
CA LEU A 149 -10.07 14.90 10.58
C LEU A 149 -10.25 16.29 11.19
N THR A 150 -10.42 16.41 12.52
CA THR A 150 -10.78 17.66 13.20
C THR A 150 -9.82 18.82 12.87
N ASN A 151 -8.52 18.50 12.83
CA ASN A 151 -7.44 19.46 12.59
C ASN A 151 -6.72 19.22 11.24
N PHE A 152 -7.40 18.69 10.23
CA PHE A 152 -6.79 18.49 8.92
C PHE A 152 -6.58 19.84 8.20
N ASN A 153 -5.35 20.09 7.72
CA ASN A 153 -4.99 21.29 6.96
C ASN A 153 -4.18 20.87 5.73
N ILE A 154 -4.78 21.07 4.55
CA ILE A 154 -4.20 20.70 3.26
C ILE A 154 -2.88 21.43 2.96
N ARG A 155 -2.79 22.73 3.28
CA ARG A 155 -1.57 23.53 3.08
C ARG A 155 -0.42 23.01 3.94
N LYS A 156 -0.69 22.72 5.22
CA LYS A 156 0.30 22.12 6.12
C LYS A 156 0.74 20.74 5.62
N TYR A 157 -0.19 19.96 5.10
CA TYR A 157 0.11 18.65 4.53
C TYR A 157 1.10 18.73 3.37
N PHE A 158 0.80 19.53 2.33
CA PHE A 158 1.69 19.65 1.18
C PHE A 158 3.05 20.29 1.51
N LYS A 159 3.08 21.23 2.47
CA LYS A 159 4.35 21.90 2.85
C LYS A 159 5.28 21.02 3.68
N THR A 160 4.74 20.19 4.59
CA THR A 160 5.55 19.50 5.60
C THR A 160 5.60 17.99 5.43
N TYR A 161 4.51 17.39 4.94
CA TYR A 161 4.32 15.95 5.01
C TYR A 161 4.46 15.30 3.63
N PHE A 162 3.86 15.85 2.58
CA PHE A 162 3.80 15.25 1.24
C PHE A 162 5.11 14.66 0.72
N TRP A 163 6.25 15.34 0.90
CA TRP A 163 7.54 14.81 0.44
C TRP A 163 8.01 13.57 1.20
N GLY A 164 7.71 13.47 2.50
CA GLY A 164 8.03 12.29 3.31
C GLY A 164 7.31 11.02 2.87
N TYR A 165 6.17 11.15 2.18
CA TYR A 165 5.48 10.02 1.57
C TYR A 165 6.23 9.41 0.38
N PHE A 166 7.11 10.18 -0.30
CA PHE A 166 7.92 9.63 -1.38
C PHE A 166 9.21 8.96 -0.92
N ALA A 167 9.55 9.04 0.37
CA ALA A 167 10.78 8.45 0.89
C ALA A 167 10.87 6.95 0.59
N TYR A 168 9.80 6.19 0.87
CA TYR A 168 9.80 4.74 0.65
C TYR A 168 9.83 4.36 -0.84
N PRO A 169 8.97 4.91 -1.74
CA PRO A 169 9.07 4.66 -3.18
C PRO A 169 10.46 4.94 -3.77
N TRP A 170 11.11 6.04 -3.36
CA TRP A 170 12.46 6.36 -3.82
C TRP A 170 13.50 5.38 -3.30
N ILE A 171 13.48 5.06 -2.00
CA ILE A 171 14.40 4.05 -1.41
C ILE A 171 14.25 2.71 -2.14
N TYR A 172 13.01 2.30 -2.40
CA TYR A 172 12.73 1.06 -3.12
C TYR A 172 13.24 1.09 -4.57
N THR A 173 13.12 2.24 -5.24
CA THR A 173 13.65 2.45 -6.59
C THR A 173 15.16 2.34 -6.63
N PHE A 174 15.86 3.01 -5.70
CA PHE A 174 17.31 2.90 -5.58
C PHE A 174 17.76 1.47 -5.27
N TYR A 175 17.03 0.76 -4.40
CA TYR A 175 17.29 -0.64 -4.11
C TYR A 175 17.22 -1.53 -5.37
N LEU A 176 16.20 -1.34 -6.21
CA LEU A 176 16.07 -2.11 -7.45
C LEU A 176 17.11 -1.73 -8.50
N LEU A 177 17.40 -0.43 -8.66
CA LEU A 177 18.47 0.02 -9.55
C LEU A 177 19.82 -0.57 -9.12
N PHE A 178 20.09 -0.60 -7.83
CA PHE A 178 21.29 -1.24 -7.28
C PHE A 178 21.35 -2.73 -7.61
N ARG A 179 20.24 -3.48 -7.45
CA ARG A 179 20.20 -4.90 -7.84
C ARG A 179 20.48 -5.13 -9.32
N ILE A 180 19.90 -4.31 -10.20
CA ILE A 180 20.13 -4.40 -11.65
C ILE A 180 21.58 -4.05 -11.98
N PHE A 181 22.12 -3.01 -11.36
CA PHE A 181 23.52 -2.63 -11.53
C PHE A 181 24.46 -3.77 -11.13
N THR A 182 24.28 -4.35 -9.94
CA THR A 182 25.08 -5.49 -9.49
C THR A 182 24.98 -6.67 -10.45
N TYR A 183 23.79 -6.96 -10.98
CA TYR A 183 23.59 -8.01 -11.97
C TYR A 183 24.36 -7.79 -13.27
N LEU A 184 24.41 -6.55 -13.76
CA LEU A 184 25.10 -6.20 -15.01
C LEU A 184 26.62 -6.10 -14.85
N THR A 185 27.14 -5.83 -13.65
CA THR A 185 28.57 -5.54 -13.43
C THR A 185 29.37 -6.68 -12.81
N ASP A 186 28.72 -7.63 -12.14
CA ASP A 186 29.41 -8.71 -11.42
C ASP A 186 29.07 -10.05 -12.07
N ASP A 187 30.09 -10.68 -12.68
CA ASP A 187 30.00 -11.95 -13.40
C ASP A 187 29.42 -13.10 -12.56
N ARG A 188 29.50 -13.01 -11.23
CA ARG A 188 28.89 -14.01 -10.34
C ARG A 188 27.37 -13.95 -10.39
N PHE A 189 26.80 -12.77 -10.62
CA PHE A 189 25.35 -12.55 -10.66
C PHE A 189 24.79 -12.62 -12.08
N SER A 190 25.60 -12.39 -13.12
CA SER A 190 25.16 -12.46 -14.52
C SER A 190 24.65 -13.85 -14.92
N SER A 191 25.14 -14.91 -14.26
CA SER A 191 24.67 -16.30 -14.44
C SER A 191 23.28 -16.58 -13.86
N ILE A 192 22.73 -15.68 -13.03
CA ILE A 192 21.42 -15.84 -12.42
C ILE A 192 20.35 -15.39 -13.43
N PRO A 193 19.27 -16.16 -13.65
CA PRO A 193 18.19 -15.72 -14.52
C PRO A 193 17.60 -14.38 -14.07
N PHE A 194 17.32 -13.53 -15.05
CA PHE A 194 16.89 -12.16 -14.80
C PHE A 194 15.59 -12.08 -13.99
N GLU A 195 14.73 -13.10 -14.10
CA GLU A 195 13.48 -13.25 -13.35
C GLU A 195 13.69 -13.38 -11.83
N ILE A 196 14.87 -13.86 -11.40
CA ILE A 196 15.26 -13.96 -9.98
C ILE A 196 15.77 -12.61 -9.47
N VAL A 197 16.48 -11.90 -10.33
CA VAL A 197 17.11 -10.61 -10.03
C VAL A 197 16.08 -9.50 -9.99
N PHE A 198 15.11 -9.52 -10.90
CA PHE A 198 14.11 -8.48 -11.06
C PHE A 198 12.69 -9.01 -10.76
N PRO A 199 12.08 -8.62 -9.61
CA PRO A 199 10.79 -9.16 -9.19
C PRO A 199 9.62 -8.84 -10.12
N TYR A 200 9.78 -7.86 -11.02
CA TYR A 200 8.75 -7.49 -12.00
C TYR A 200 9.04 -7.99 -13.41
N ALA A 201 9.93 -8.98 -13.56
CA ALA A 201 10.15 -9.67 -14.82
C ALA A 201 8.87 -10.24 -15.47
N PRO A 202 7.83 -10.66 -14.72
CA PRO A 202 6.54 -11.03 -15.34
C PRO A 202 5.85 -9.90 -16.12
N VAL A 203 6.25 -8.65 -15.94
CA VAL A 203 5.74 -7.48 -16.69
C VAL A 203 6.59 -7.21 -17.94
N SER A 204 7.83 -7.69 -17.99
CA SER A 204 8.63 -7.70 -19.22
C SER A 204 8.26 -8.90 -20.10
N ASN A 205 8.44 -8.77 -21.42
CA ASN A 205 8.25 -9.91 -22.33
C ASN A 205 9.21 -11.04 -21.95
N LYS A 206 8.70 -12.28 -21.93
CA LYS A 206 9.40 -13.54 -21.56
C LYS A 206 10.69 -13.85 -22.34
N THR A 207 11.09 -13.03 -23.31
CA THR A 207 12.15 -13.34 -24.27
C THR A 207 13.50 -12.71 -23.91
N PHE A 208 13.79 -12.52 -22.61
CA PHE A 208 15.10 -12.05 -22.17
C PHE A 208 16.08 -13.21 -22.05
N ASP A 209 16.54 -13.71 -23.20
CA ASP A 209 17.62 -14.70 -23.27
C ASP A 209 18.94 -14.00 -23.64
N PHE A 210 19.73 -13.66 -22.62
CA PHE A 210 21.09 -13.13 -22.79
C PHE A 210 22.09 -14.20 -23.26
N GLY A 211 21.68 -15.48 -23.32
CA GLY A 211 22.56 -16.61 -23.56
C GLY A 211 22.88 -16.89 -25.03
N ASN A 212 22.16 -16.31 -26.00
CA ASN A 212 22.28 -16.75 -27.41
C ASN A 212 22.02 -15.67 -28.48
N SER A 213 22.19 -14.39 -28.16
CA SER A 213 21.88 -13.27 -29.06
C SER A 213 23.13 -12.56 -29.58
N ASN A 214 23.10 -12.06 -30.83
CA ASN A 214 24.20 -11.27 -31.40
C ASN A 214 24.49 -10.03 -30.54
N SER A 215 25.70 -9.47 -30.59
CA SER A 215 26.08 -8.30 -29.77
C SER A 215 25.12 -7.11 -29.90
N ASP A 216 24.55 -6.92 -31.09
CA ASP A 216 23.58 -5.85 -31.37
C ASP A 216 22.20 -6.13 -30.74
N ASP A 217 21.82 -7.41 -30.67
CA ASP A 217 20.58 -7.86 -30.00
C ASP A 217 20.70 -7.78 -28.47
N ILE A 218 21.91 -7.98 -27.93
CA ILE A 218 22.20 -7.81 -26.49
C ILE A 218 22.02 -6.35 -26.09
N ILE A 219 22.62 -5.41 -26.84
CA ILE A 219 22.50 -3.97 -26.54
C ILE A 219 21.04 -3.52 -26.67
N GLY A 220 20.35 -3.93 -27.73
CA GLY A 220 18.93 -3.62 -27.92
C GLY A 220 18.05 -4.13 -26.77
N SER A 221 18.32 -5.35 -26.29
CA SER A 221 17.63 -5.96 -25.16
C SER A 221 17.90 -5.22 -23.85
N ILE A 222 19.15 -4.85 -23.56
CA ILE A 222 19.51 -4.06 -22.36
C ILE A 222 18.77 -2.72 -22.37
N VAL A 223 18.80 -2.01 -23.51
CA VAL A 223 18.13 -0.71 -23.66
C VAL A 223 16.63 -0.83 -23.49
N TYR A 224 16.00 -1.84 -24.11
CA TYR A 224 14.56 -2.09 -23.96
C TYR A 224 14.18 -2.40 -22.51
N THR A 225 14.96 -3.23 -21.81
CA THR A 225 14.74 -3.52 -20.37
C THR A 225 14.86 -2.26 -19.54
N PHE A 226 15.91 -1.46 -19.76
CA PHE A 226 16.10 -0.21 -19.03
C PHE A 226 14.90 0.73 -19.21
N PHE A 227 14.43 0.92 -20.44
CA PHE A 227 13.25 1.77 -20.71
C PHE A 227 11.96 1.19 -20.14
N THR A 228 11.76 -0.13 -20.18
CA THR A 228 10.58 -0.78 -19.61
C THR A 228 10.55 -0.60 -18.08
N ILE A 229 11.69 -0.77 -17.43
CA ILE A 229 11.85 -0.59 -15.99
C ILE A 229 11.67 0.88 -15.61
N LEU A 230 12.28 1.80 -16.35
CA LEU A 230 12.11 3.24 -16.15
C LEU A 230 10.65 3.64 -16.29
N LEU A 231 9.96 3.16 -17.33
CA LEU A 231 8.54 3.41 -17.53
C LEU A 231 7.70 2.86 -16.38
N LEU A 232 7.98 1.64 -15.92
CA LEU A 232 7.32 1.06 -14.74
C LEU A 232 7.51 1.96 -13.51
N PHE A 233 8.73 2.45 -13.26
CA PHE A 233 8.98 3.37 -12.16
C PHE A 233 8.20 4.67 -12.30
N VAL A 234 8.20 5.30 -13.47
CA VAL A 234 7.46 6.54 -13.72
C VAL A 234 5.97 6.33 -13.46
N VAL A 235 5.39 5.25 -14.00
CA VAL A 235 3.97 4.90 -13.81
C VAL A 235 3.66 4.66 -12.33
N VAL A 236 4.51 3.91 -11.63
CA VAL A 236 4.32 3.64 -10.20
C VAL A 236 4.40 4.93 -9.37
N HIS A 237 5.39 5.80 -9.60
CA HIS A 237 5.49 7.08 -8.88
C HIS A 237 4.31 8.00 -9.18
N LEU A 238 3.87 8.06 -10.43
CA LEU A 238 2.67 8.79 -10.80
C LEU A 238 1.45 8.25 -10.05
N LEU A 239 1.33 6.92 -9.92
CA LEU A 239 0.29 6.29 -9.13
C LEU A 239 0.37 6.68 -7.64
N PHE A 240 1.58 6.71 -7.05
CA PHE A 240 1.77 7.22 -5.68
C PHE A 240 1.29 8.67 -5.54
N VAL A 241 1.66 9.56 -6.48
CA VAL A 241 1.24 10.97 -6.50
C VAL A 241 -0.29 11.07 -6.57
N VAL A 242 -0.90 10.40 -7.55
CA VAL A 242 -2.34 10.46 -7.80
C VAL A 242 -3.11 9.94 -6.59
N VAL A 243 -2.79 8.74 -6.09
CA VAL A 243 -3.45 8.14 -4.93
C VAL A 243 -3.35 9.05 -3.70
N ASN A 244 -2.17 9.62 -3.44
CA ASN A 244 -1.98 10.50 -2.28
C ASN A 244 -2.82 11.78 -2.39
N ILE A 245 -2.77 12.45 -3.55
CA ILE A 245 -3.56 13.65 -3.81
C ILE A 245 -5.05 13.33 -3.66
N THR A 246 -5.52 12.21 -4.23
CA THR A 246 -6.92 11.78 -4.13
C THR A 246 -7.36 11.61 -2.67
N TYR A 247 -6.61 10.88 -1.84
CA TYR A 247 -6.96 10.73 -0.42
C TYR A 247 -6.92 12.05 0.35
N VAL A 248 -5.93 12.90 0.08
CA VAL A 248 -5.82 14.23 0.71
C VAL A 248 -7.05 15.09 0.37
N LEU A 249 -7.50 15.07 -0.89
CA LEU A 249 -8.69 15.80 -1.32
C LEU A 249 -9.97 15.23 -0.70
N ILE A 250 -10.10 13.91 -0.62
CA ILE A 250 -11.22 13.24 0.06
C ILE A 250 -11.27 13.64 1.54
N PHE A 251 -10.17 13.52 2.27
CA PHE A 251 -10.10 13.87 3.69
C PHE A 251 -10.29 15.37 3.94
N TRP A 252 -9.81 16.23 3.04
CA TRP A 252 -10.09 17.66 3.09
C TRP A 252 -11.59 17.96 2.95
N LYS A 253 -12.26 17.30 2.00
CA LYS A 253 -13.71 17.46 1.77
C LYS A 253 -14.51 16.96 2.98
N LEU A 254 -14.16 15.80 3.53
CA LEU A 254 -14.78 15.25 4.74
C LEU A 254 -14.57 16.15 5.96
N SER A 255 -13.35 16.69 6.16
CA SER A 255 -13.05 17.63 7.25
C SER A 255 -13.89 18.91 7.17
N LYS A 256 -14.08 19.46 5.96
CA LYS A 256 -14.94 20.64 5.75
C LYS A 256 -16.42 20.35 6.08
N LYS A 257 -16.93 19.20 5.66
CA LYS A 257 -18.32 18.79 5.94
C LYS A 257 -18.59 18.71 7.44
N GLY A 258 -17.72 18.03 8.19
CA GLY A 258 -17.87 17.92 9.66
C GLY A 258 -17.81 19.27 10.38
N LYS A 259 -16.96 20.21 9.93
CA LYS A 259 -16.93 21.58 10.49
C LYS A 259 -18.23 22.35 10.25
N ARG A 260 -18.85 22.17 9.08
CA ARG A 260 -20.13 22.83 8.75
C ARG A 260 -21.27 22.31 9.61
N GLU A 261 -21.37 20.99 9.77
CA GLU A 261 -22.40 20.35 10.61
C GLU A 261 -22.26 20.76 12.09
N ASN A 262 -21.05 20.77 12.62
CA ASN A 262 -20.80 21.24 14.00
C ASN A 262 -21.17 22.71 14.20
N LYS A 263 -20.90 23.58 13.21
CA LYS A 263 -21.28 24.99 13.27
C LYS A 263 -22.80 25.17 13.31
N ILE A 264 -23.54 24.45 12.45
CA ILE A 264 -25.01 24.47 12.43
C ILE A 264 -25.58 24.02 13.78
N ASN A 265 -25.09 22.90 14.33
CA ASN A 265 -25.55 22.39 15.62
C ASN A 265 -25.30 23.39 16.77
N LEU A 266 -24.14 24.05 16.78
CA LEU A 266 -23.83 25.08 17.78
C LEU A 266 -24.72 26.31 17.67
N GLU A 267 -25.05 26.74 16.44
CA GLU A 267 -26.00 27.83 16.20
C GLU A 267 -27.41 27.46 16.65
N THR A 268 -27.90 26.25 16.35
CA THR A 268 -29.20 25.75 16.83
C THR A 268 -29.27 25.69 18.36
N ILE A 269 -28.21 25.21 19.03
CA ILE A 269 -28.14 25.17 20.50
C ILE A 269 -28.15 26.59 21.10
N LYS A 270 -27.44 27.54 20.48
CA LYS A 270 -27.46 28.95 20.92
C LYS A 270 -28.84 29.58 20.77
N VAL A 271 -29.56 29.31 19.67
CA VAL A 271 -30.94 29.79 19.47
C VAL A 271 -31.89 29.21 20.51
N LYS A 272 -31.79 27.92 20.84
CA LYS A 272 -32.59 27.32 21.92
C LYS A 272 -32.28 27.92 23.30
N LYS A 273 -31.02 28.25 23.58
CA LYS A 273 -30.60 28.86 24.86
C LYS A 273 -30.95 30.34 24.99
N SER A 274 -31.08 31.08 23.90
CA SER A 274 -31.40 32.52 23.96
C SER A 274 -32.88 32.83 24.15
N GLY A 275 -33.75 31.82 24.27
CA GLY A 275 -35.17 32.01 24.59
C GLY A 275 -35.99 32.73 23.51
N LYS A 276 -35.38 33.12 22.37
CA LYS A 276 -36.15 33.59 21.21
C LYS A 276 -36.77 32.39 20.53
N VAL A 277 -37.94 31.99 21.04
CA VAL A 277 -38.95 31.31 20.24
C VAL A 277 -39.27 32.24 19.08
N ILE A 278 -38.61 32.04 17.94
CA ILE A 278 -39.14 32.57 16.68
C ILE A 278 -40.36 31.70 16.42
N VAL A 279 -41.50 32.16 16.93
CA VAL A 279 -42.81 31.70 16.48
C VAL A 279 -42.84 32.06 15.01
N ASN A 280 -42.61 31.07 14.14
CA ASN A 280 -43.08 31.17 12.77
C ASN A 280 -44.58 31.37 12.89
N LYS A 281 -45.01 32.61 12.69
CA LYS A 281 -46.41 32.96 12.52
C LYS A 281 -46.80 32.31 11.21
N GLU A 282 -47.27 31.06 11.27
CA GLU A 282 -48.06 30.50 10.19
C GLU A 282 -49.26 31.44 10.03
N GLU A 283 -49.27 32.15 8.91
CA GLU A 283 -50.44 32.85 8.41
C GLU A 283 -51.56 31.81 8.27
N VAL A 284 -52.43 31.77 9.27
CA VAL A 284 -53.76 31.19 9.13
C VAL A 284 -54.50 32.09 8.14
N ARG A 285 -54.48 31.71 6.86
CA ARG A 285 -55.47 32.17 5.89
C ARG A 285 -56.80 31.51 6.25
N GLU A 286 -57.65 32.25 6.96
CA GLU A 286 -59.08 31.98 6.97
C GLU A 286 -59.63 32.34 5.58
N GLU A 287 -60.00 31.33 4.80
CA GLU A 287 -60.90 31.49 3.66
C GLU A 287 -62.34 31.63 4.20
N LYS A 288 -63.00 32.72 3.84
CA LYS A 288 -64.45 32.93 3.94
C LYS A 288 -65.10 32.64 2.59
#